data_AF-A0A1J5N8A6-F1
#
_entry.id   AF-A0A1J5N8A6-F1
#
_cell.length_a   1.000
_cell.length_b   1.000
_cell.length_c   1.000
_cell.angle_alpha   90.00
_cell.angle_beta   90.00
_cell.angle_gamma   90.00
#
_symmetry.space_group_name_H-M   'P 1'
#
loop_
_entity.id
_entity.type
_entity.pdbx_description
1 polymer ?
#
loop_
_entity_poly.entity_id
_entity_poly.type
_entity_poly.pdbx_seq_one_letter_code
_entity_poly.pdbx_strand_id
1 'polypeptide(L)'
;MAGRSQMLDEAIIIGRRELDSLVAGDVYEAEKLARSREQLLDEAVRGLSGDNLKLLADKLVEMKSLHDEITGEAKRLKQSLKQDLTSMKRQNRRISGYSFGAGNMPRLAKERFLNKKG
;
A
#
# COMPACT_ATOMS: atom_id res chain seq x y z
N MET A 1 31.88 9.52 -10.35
CA MET A 1 31.38 8.13 -10.47
C MET A 1 30.94 7.54 -9.13
N ALA A 2 31.72 7.68 -8.06
CA ALA A 2 31.36 7.17 -6.72
C ALA A 2 29.98 7.65 -6.22
N GLY A 3 29.63 8.92 -6.43
CA GLY A 3 28.35 9.49 -5.97
C GLY A 3 27.10 8.78 -6.51
N ARG A 4 27.02 8.51 -7.83
CA ARG A 4 25.86 7.81 -8.42
C ARG A 4 25.73 6.37 -7.94
N SER A 5 26.87 5.69 -7.80
CA SER A 5 26.90 4.32 -7.30
C SER A 5 26.42 4.26 -5.85
N GLN A 6 26.82 5.24 -5.02
CA GLN A 6 26.36 5.39 -3.63
C GLN A 6 24.87 5.74 -3.55
N MET A 7 24.38 6.63 -4.43
CA MET A 7 22.94 6.95 -4.51
C MET A 7 22.10 5.71 -4.82
N LEU A 8 22.57 4.83 -5.72
CA LEU A 8 21.89 3.56 -6.00
C LEU A 8 21.94 2.59 -4.80
N ASP A 9 23.08 2.50 -4.11
CA ASP A 9 23.18 1.68 -2.89
C ASP A 9 22.20 2.17 -1.82
N GLU A 10 22.11 3.48 -1.62
CA GLU A 10 21.19 4.09 -0.68
C GLU A 10 19.73 3.87 -1.09
N ALA A 11 19.41 4.02 -2.38
CA ALA A 11 18.08 3.71 -2.91
C ALA A 11 17.69 2.24 -2.69
N ILE A 12 18.63 1.30 -2.85
CA ILE A 12 18.41 -0.12 -2.56
C ILE A 12 18.15 -0.34 -1.07
N ILE A 13 18.93 0.27 -0.19
CA ILE A 13 18.73 0.18 1.28
C ILE A 13 17.35 0.72 1.67
N ILE A 14 16.95 1.87 1.13
CA ILE A 14 15.62 2.46 1.36
C ILE A 14 14.53 1.55 0.80
N GLY A 15 14.72 0.98 -0.39
CA GLY A 15 13.76 0.05 -0.99
C GLY A 15 13.56 -1.21 -0.14
N ARG A 16 14.62 -1.75 0.48
CA ARG A 16 14.48 -2.89 1.40
C ARG A 16 13.66 -2.52 2.64
N ARG A 17 13.89 -1.34 3.21
CA ARG A 17 13.08 -0.83 4.33
C ARG A 17 11.62 -0.57 3.94
N GLU A 18 11.39 -0.07 2.72
CA GLU A 18 10.04 0.12 2.17
C GLU A 18 9.32 -1.22 2.06
N LEU A 19 10.00 -2.25 1.57
CA LEU A 19 9.47 -3.61 1.52
C LEU A 19 9.11 -4.13 2.92
N ASP A 20 9.99 -3.96 3.90
CA ASP A 20 9.73 -4.36 5.29
C ASP A 20 8.49 -3.64 5.86
N SER A 21 8.34 -2.34 5.60
CA SER A 21 7.16 -1.57 6.00
C SER A 21 5.88 -2.09 5.34
N LEU A 22 5.94 -2.44 4.05
CA LEU A 22 4.80 -3.05 3.33
C LEU A 22 4.42 -4.40 3.92
N VAL A 23 5.39 -5.25 4.25
CA VAL A 23 5.16 -6.55 4.91
C VAL A 23 4.54 -6.37 6.29
N ALA A 24 4.98 -5.34 7.04
CA ALA A 24 4.39 -4.98 8.34
C ALA A 24 3.00 -4.33 8.22
N GLY A 25 2.57 -3.96 7.01
CA GLY A 25 1.31 -3.25 6.77
C GLY A 25 1.37 -1.75 7.10
N ASP A 26 2.56 -1.20 7.36
CA ASP A 26 2.76 0.24 7.58
C ASP A 26 2.85 0.97 6.25
N VAL A 27 1.68 1.30 5.70
CA VAL A 27 1.55 1.99 4.41
C VAL A 27 2.11 3.42 4.47
N TYR A 28 2.09 4.07 5.64
CA TYR A 28 2.55 5.46 5.78
C TYR A 28 4.07 5.55 5.69
N GLU A 29 4.79 4.71 6.44
CA GLU A 29 6.24 4.69 6.36
C GLU A 29 6.71 4.15 4.99
N ALA A 30 6.01 3.17 4.42
CA ALA A 30 6.29 2.70 3.07
C ALA A 30 6.17 3.83 2.02
N GLU A 31 5.13 4.67 2.08
CA GLU A 31 4.98 5.82 1.17
C GLU A 31 6.14 6.82 1.31
N LYS A 32 6.50 7.15 2.55
CA LYS A 32 7.60 8.08 2.83
C LYS A 32 8.93 7.57 2.27
N LEU A 33 9.24 6.29 2.48
CA LEU A 33 10.45 5.65 1.95
C LEU A 33 10.42 5.58 0.42
N ALA A 34 9.27 5.28 -0.18
CA ALA A 34 9.11 5.24 -1.64
C ALA A 34 9.44 6.60 -2.29
N ARG A 35 8.98 7.71 -1.69
CA ARG A 35 9.28 9.07 -2.17
C ARG A 35 10.78 9.39 -2.07
N SER A 36 11.42 9.02 -0.97
CA SER A 36 12.87 9.23 -0.81
C SER A 36 13.67 8.40 -1.81
N ARG A 37 13.27 7.15 -2.06
CA ARG A 37 13.90 6.28 -3.06
C ARG A 37 13.75 6.85 -4.47
N GLU A 38 12.57 7.35 -4.82
CA GLU A 38 12.29 7.97 -6.13
C GLU A 38 13.24 9.15 -6.39
N GLN A 39 13.41 10.03 -5.41
CA GLN A 39 14.32 11.19 -5.52
C GLN A 39 15.76 10.77 -5.78
N LEU A 40 16.27 9.78 -5.03
CA LEU A 40 17.64 9.27 -5.21
C LEU A 40 17.82 8.57 -6.56
N LEU A 41 16.83 7.80 -7.01
CA LEU A 41 16.89 7.13 -8.30
C LEU A 41 16.90 8.13 -9.45
N ASP A 42 16.00 9.11 -9.42
CA ASP A 42 15.93 10.17 -10.43
C ASP A 42 17.25 10.94 -10.54
N GLU A 43 17.89 11.24 -9.41
CA GLU A 43 19.20 11.90 -9.41
C GLU A 43 20.31 10.97 -9.92
N ALA A 44 20.31 9.70 -9.50
CA ALA A 44 21.31 8.72 -9.91
C ALA A 44 21.29 8.45 -11.42
N VAL A 45 20.10 8.42 -12.03
CA VAL A 45 19.93 8.12 -13.47
C VAL A 45 20.01 9.36 -14.36
N ARG A 46 19.96 10.57 -13.80
CA ARG A 46 20.00 11.82 -14.56
C ARG A 46 21.32 11.97 -15.32
N GLY A 47 21.20 12.14 -16.64
CA GLY A 47 22.34 12.36 -17.52
C GLY A 47 23.28 11.15 -17.64
N LEU A 48 22.73 9.93 -17.53
CA LEU A 48 23.48 8.71 -17.82
C LEU A 48 23.94 8.67 -19.28
N SER A 49 25.22 8.41 -19.49
CA SER A 49 25.83 8.07 -20.77
C SER A 49 26.13 6.56 -20.84
N GLY A 50 26.32 6.02 -22.04
CA GLY A 50 26.52 4.57 -22.26
C GLY A 50 27.67 3.96 -21.43
N ASP A 51 28.76 4.70 -21.24
CA ASP A 51 29.93 4.22 -20.48
C ASP A 51 29.64 4.12 -18.98
N ASN A 52 28.82 5.02 -18.44
CA ASN A 52 28.43 5.04 -17.03
C ASN A 52 27.32 4.03 -16.72
N LEU A 53 26.47 3.75 -17.71
CA LEU A 53 25.42 2.76 -17.59
C LEU A 53 25.99 1.36 -17.36
N LYS A 54 27.07 1.00 -18.08
CA LYS A 54 27.71 -0.32 -17.95
C LYS A 54 28.27 -0.56 -16.54
N LEU A 55 28.76 0.48 -15.87
CA LEU A 55 29.30 0.42 -14.52
C LEU A 55 28.22 0.36 -13.43
N LEU A 56 26.98 0.74 -13.74
CA LEU A 56 25.85 0.74 -12.81
C LEU A 56 24.81 -0.33 -13.12
N ALA A 57 25.01 -1.10 -14.19
CA ALA A 57 24.05 -2.07 -14.72
C ALA A 57 23.61 -3.08 -13.65
N ASP A 58 24.56 -3.68 -12.92
CA ASP A 58 24.26 -4.68 -11.89
C ASP A 58 23.37 -4.10 -10.79
N LYS A 59 23.66 -2.87 -10.32
CA LYS A 59 22.85 -2.18 -9.30
C LYS A 59 21.47 -1.80 -9.81
N LEU A 60 21.36 -1.40 -11.07
CA LEU A 60 20.06 -1.11 -11.69
C LEU A 60 19.21 -2.37 -11.84
N VAL A 61 19.83 -3.51 -12.13
CA VAL A 61 19.15 -4.82 -12.17
C VAL A 61 18.69 -5.24 -10.77
N GLU A 62 19.53 -5.04 -9.74
CA GLU A 62 19.14 -5.28 -8.35
C GLU A 62 17.96 -4.40 -7.95
N MET A 63 18.03 -3.09 -8.22
CA MET A 63 16.95 -2.16 -7.91
C MET A 63 15.65 -2.52 -8.64
N LYS A 64 15.72 -2.94 -9.90
CA LYS A 64 14.55 -3.43 -10.63
C LYS A 64 13.93 -4.64 -9.93
N SER A 65 14.75 -5.63 -9.57
CA SER A 65 14.28 -6.85 -8.91
C SER A 65 13.59 -6.54 -7.58
N LEU A 66 14.20 -5.67 -6.77
CA LEU A 66 13.60 -5.18 -5.53
C LEU A 66 12.30 -4.42 -5.77
N HIS A 67 12.20 -3.61 -6.82
CA HIS A 67 10.96 -2.90 -7.16
C HIS A 67 9.83 -3.85 -7.60
N ASP A 68 10.16 -4.95 -8.28
CA ASP A 68 9.21 -6.01 -8.63
C ASP A 68 8.65 -6.68 -7.36
N GLU A 69 9.49 -6.94 -6.36
CA GLU A 69 9.07 -7.47 -5.05
C GLU A 69 8.16 -6.51 -4.29
N ILE A 70 8.57 -5.24 -4.17
CA ILE A 70 7.79 -4.16 -3.54
C ILE A 70 6.41 -4.02 -4.19
N THR A 71 6.36 -4.04 -5.52
CA THR A 71 5.09 -3.97 -6.26
C THR A 71 4.22 -5.20 -6.00
N GLY A 72 4.84 -6.37 -5.87
CA GLY A 72 4.19 -7.61 -5.47
C GLY A 72 3.53 -7.49 -4.10
N GLU A 73 4.28 -7.07 -3.09
CA GLU A 73 3.78 -6.92 -1.72
C GLU A 73 2.72 -5.82 -1.61
N ALA A 74 2.91 -4.67 -2.26
CA ALA A 74 1.89 -3.62 -2.28
C ALA A 74 0.55 -4.12 -2.86
N LYS A 75 0.58 -4.95 -3.90
CA LYS A 75 -0.63 -5.59 -4.45
C LYS A 75 -1.26 -6.58 -3.47
N ARG A 76 -0.45 -7.41 -2.80
CA ARG A 76 -0.92 -8.36 -1.77
C ARG A 76 -1.58 -7.64 -0.60
N LEU A 77 -0.91 -6.63 -0.05
CA LEU A 77 -1.43 -5.81 1.05
C LEU A 77 -2.75 -5.13 0.66
N LYS A 78 -2.79 -4.50 -0.53
CA LYS A 78 -4.03 -3.90 -1.06
C LYS A 78 -5.19 -4.90 -1.14
N GLN A 79 -4.92 -6.13 -1.57
CA GLN A 79 -5.93 -7.18 -1.64
C GLN A 79 -6.40 -7.60 -0.24
N SER A 80 -5.48 -7.77 0.71
CA SER A 80 -5.81 -8.10 2.11
C SER A 80 -6.69 -7.03 2.73
N LEU A 81 -6.29 -5.75 2.66
CA LEU A 81 -7.06 -4.62 3.20
C LEU A 81 -8.46 -4.54 2.59
N LYS A 82 -8.59 -4.82 1.28
CA LYS A 82 -9.90 -4.86 0.61
C LYS A 82 -10.79 -5.97 1.16
N GLN A 83 -10.22 -7.16 1.41
CA GLN A 83 -10.94 -8.29 1.99
C GLN A 83 -11.39 -8.00 3.42
N ASP A 84 -10.52 -7.40 4.24
CA ASP A 84 -10.84 -7.01 5.61
C ASP A 84 -11.97 -5.99 5.66
N LEU A 85 -11.88 -4.92 4.86
CA LEU A 85 -12.94 -3.91 4.77
C LEU A 85 -14.28 -4.51 4.31
N THR A 86 -14.24 -5.47 3.39
CA THR A 86 -15.45 -6.15 2.89
C THR A 86 -16.05 -7.03 3.98
N SER A 87 -15.21 -7.74 4.74
CA SER A 87 -15.61 -8.61 5.83
C SER A 87 -16.20 -7.81 7.00
N MET A 88 -15.58 -6.68 7.38
CA MET A 88 -16.10 -5.76 8.39
C MET A 88 -17.45 -5.19 7.98
N LYS A 89 -17.63 -4.77 6.73
CA LYS A 89 -18.94 -4.31 6.20
C LYS A 89 -20.01 -5.39 6.32
N ARG A 90 -19.66 -6.65 5.99
CA ARG A 90 -20.58 -7.79 6.09
C ARG A 90 -20.94 -8.10 7.54
N GLN A 91 -19.98 -8.04 8.46
CA GLN A 91 -20.22 -8.23 9.89
C GLN A 91 -21.11 -7.13 10.45
N ASN A 92 -20.84 -5.86 10.15
CA ASN A 92 -21.70 -4.75 10.57
C ASN A 92 -23.14 -4.92 10.05
N ARG A 93 -23.33 -5.32 8.79
CA ARG A 93 -24.66 -5.59 8.24
C ARG A 93 -25.37 -6.72 8.99
N ARG A 94 -24.66 -7.79 9.38
CA ARG A 94 -25.22 -8.89 10.19
C ARG A 94 -25.62 -8.41 11.58
N ILE A 95 -24.75 -7.67 12.27
CA ILE A 95 -25.04 -7.10 13.60
C ILE A 95 -26.28 -6.20 13.55
N SER A 96 -26.38 -5.30 12.55
CA SER A 96 -27.57 -4.48 12.35
C SER A 96 -28.82 -5.32 12.08
N GLY A 97 -28.70 -6.40 11.31
CA GLY A 97 -29.81 -7.33 11.03
C GLY A 97 -30.27 -8.10 12.28
N TYR A 98 -29.34 -8.57 13.12
CA TYR A 98 -29.67 -9.22 14.39
C TYR A 98 -30.28 -8.23 15.39
N SER A 99 -29.76 -7.00 15.48
CA SER A 99 -30.37 -5.94 16.30
C SER A 99 -31.81 -5.65 15.86
N PHE A 100 -32.07 -5.62 14.55
CA PHE A 100 -33.40 -5.42 14.00
C PHE A 100 -34.33 -6.61 14.30
N GLY A 101 -33.87 -7.85 14.11
CA GLY A 101 -34.63 -9.08 14.37
C GLY A 101 -34.90 -9.36 15.84
N ALA A 102 -34.01 -8.91 16.74
CA ALA A 102 -34.16 -9.03 18.19
C ALA A 102 -35.07 -7.95 18.82
N GLY A 103 -35.74 -7.12 18.00
CA GLY A 103 -36.69 -6.10 18.49
C GLY A 103 -36.05 -4.78 18.92
N ASN A 104 -34.72 -4.64 18.83
CA ASN A 104 -34.03 -3.35 18.96
C ASN A 104 -34.16 -2.55 17.66
N MET A 105 -35.40 -2.15 17.37
CA MET A 105 -35.73 -1.23 16.29
C MET A 105 -35.32 0.19 16.70
N PRO A 106 -34.42 0.87 15.95
CA PRO A 106 -34.24 2.30 16.13
C PRO A 106 -35.61 2.99 15.94
N ARG A 107 -35.99 3.89 16.86
CA ARG A 107 -37.31 4.56 16.90
C ARG A 107 -37.81 5.04 15.54
N LEU A 108 -36.90 5.52 14.68
CA LEU A 108 -37.16 6.00 13.32
C LEU A 108 -37.78 4.96 12.37
N ALA A 109 -37.49 3.67 12.56
CA ALA A 109 -38.07 2.61 11.72
C ALA A 109 -39.49 2.22 12.17
N LYS A 110 -39.84 2.46 13.44
CA LYS A 110 -41.17 2.16 14.00
C LYS A 110 -42.25 3.08 13.41
N GLU A 111 -41.92 4.34 13.15
CA GLU A 111 -42.86 5.34 12.62
C GLU A 111 -43.25 5.06 11.15
N ARG A 112 -42.36 4.45 10.34
CA ARG A 112 -42.64 4.14 8.93
C ARG A 112 -43.64 3.00 8.73
N PHE A 113 -43.76 2.07 9.69
CA PHE A 113 -44.70 0.94 9.59
C PHE A 113 -46.04 1.21 10.28
N LEU A 114 -46.17 2.29 11.04
CA LEU A 114 -47.42 2.68 11.70
C LEU A 114 -48.33 3.52 10.79
N ASN A 115 -47.82 4.11 9.71
CA ASN A 115 -48.60 5.00 8.83
C ASN A 115 -49.32 4.28 7.66
N LYS A 116 -49.49 2.96 7.74
CA LYS A 116 -50.32 2.17 6.82
C LYS A 116 -51.50 1.56 7.57
N LYS A 117 -52.39 2.41 8.09
CA LYS A 117 -53.81 2.13 8.38
C LYS A 117 -54.47 3.43 8.83
N GLY A 118 -55.39 3.91 8.01
CA GLY A 118 -56.11 5.18 8.15
C GLY A 118 -56.49 5.67 6.76
#